data_AF-A0A9E1Q3Q9-F1
#
_entry.id   AF-A0A9E1Q3Q9-F1
#
_cell.length_a   1.000
_cell.length_b   1.000
_cell.length_c   1.000
_cell.angle_alpha   90.00
_cell.angle_beta   90.00
_cell.angle_gamma   90.00
#
_symmetry.space_group_name_H-M   'P 1'
#
loop_
_entity.id
_entity.type
_entity.pdbx_description
1 polymer ?
#
loop_
_entity_poly.entity_id
_entity_poly.type
_entity_poly.pdbx_seq_one_letter_code
_entity_poly.pdbx_strand_id
1 'polypeptide(L)'
;YLSYIQIDNPLVRVVDPVFLGMHVGDVSSCEVSSKCVQKADAKERVGVFCQVDSATTVVEYSDLPVEFATQTDEQGKLLFSAGSIAIHMISINFLQRVADVMPWHRAHKKVSHIHLETGERVSPQEPNAYKYERFVFDIVPMADRSLVVETKREEEFAPIKNAEGMDSPSTSKALQQARAIRWLRTYIEVHDGAQVEISPLTASSSDDLATVELPSSIDEHGACVV
;
A
#
# COMPACT_ATOMS: atom_id res chain seq x y z
N TYR A 1 -3.42 3.07 19.62
CA TYR A 1 -2.67 2.66 18.42
C TYR A 1 -2.91 3.68 17.32
N LEU A 2 -2.00 3.78 16.37
CA LEU A 2 -2.07 4.67 15.20
C LEU A 2 -2.17 3.81 13.94
N SER A 3 -3.16 4.09 13.10
CA SER A 3 -3.25 3.54 11.75
C SER A 3 -2.50 4.46 10.79
N TYR A 4 -1.44 3.96 10.18
CA TYR A 4 -0.65 4.66 9.19
C TYR A 4 -0.99 4.11 7.81
N ILE A 5 -1.27 5.02 6.86
CA ILE A 5 -1.67 4.69 5.49
C ILE A 5 -0.98 5.61 4.49
N GLN A 6 -0.93 5.21 3.22
CA GLN A 6 -0.55 6.08 2.12
C GLN A 6 -1.79 6.75 1.52
N ILE A 7 -1.71 8.07 1.32
CA ILE A 7 -2.81 8.88 0.78
C ILE A 7 -3.15 8.54 -0.68
N ASP A 8 -2.21 7.94 -1.40
CA ASP A 8 -2.36 7.64 -2.82
C ASP A 8 -3.08 6.33 -3.12
N ASN A 9 -3.58 5.62 -2.10
CA ASN A 9 -4.34 4.38 -2.28
C ASN A 9 -5.81 4.57 -1.88
N PRO A 10 -6.73 4.82 -2.83
CA PRO A 10 -8.15 5.02 -2.52
C PRO A 10 -8.88 3.77 -2.01
N LEU A 11 -8.34 2.56 -2.21
CA LEU A 11 -8.94 1.34 -1.66
C LEU A 11 -8.56 1.08 -0.20
N VAL A 12 -7.69 1.91 0.39
CA VAL A 12 -7.18 1.68 1.74
C VAL A 12 -8.29 1.63 2.78
N ARG A 13 -8.25 0.61 3.64
CA ARG A 13 -9.07 0.58 4.86
C ARG A 13 -8.40 1.45 5.92
N VAL A 14 -8.83 2.70 6.03
CA VAL A 14 -8.22 3.74 6.90
C VAL A 14 -8.04 3.24 8.33
N VAL A 15 -9.07 2.61 8.90
CA VAL A 15 -9.00 1.89 10.18
C VAL A 15 -9.66 0.53 9.99
N ASP A 16 -8.86 -0.50 9.79
CA ASP A 16 -9.37 -1.87 9.67
C ASP A 16 -9.48 -2.53 11.06
N PRO A 17 -10.69 -2.82 11.56
CA PRO A 17 -10.88 -3.41 12.88
C PRO A 17 -10.34 -4.85 12.98
N VAL A 18 -10.34 -5.61 11.88
CA VAL A 18 -9.79 -6.97 11.85
C VAL A 18 -8.26 -6.88 11.99
N PHE A 19 -7.62 -5.98 11.24
CA PHE A 19 -6.18 -5.76 11.34
C PHE A 19 -5.77 -5.23 12.71
N LEU A 20 -6.55 -4.29 13.30
CA LEU A 20 -6.34 -3.83 14.67
C LEU A 20 -6.46 -4.99 15.68
N GLY A 21 -7.47 -5.85 15.51
CA GLY A 21 -7.67 -7.03 16.36
C GLY A 21 -6.47 -7.99 16.29
N MET A 22 -5.93 -8.24 15.10
CA MET A 22 -4.72 -9.06 14.94
C MET A 22 -3.49 -8.39 15.57
N HIS A 23 -3.36 -7.06 15.44
CA HIS A 23 -2.26 -6.30 16.01
C HIS A 23 -2.22 -6.35 17.55
N VAL A 24 -3.39 -6.30 18.20
CA VAL A 24 -3.49 -6.35 19.67
C VAL A 24 -3.57 -7.77 20.24
N GLY A 25 -3.68 -8.78 19.38
CA GLY A 25 -3.71 -10.19 19.76
C GLY A 25 -2.31 -10.78 20.00
N ASP A 26 -2.27 -12.05 20.40
CA ASP A 26 -1.05 -12.73 20.88
C ASP A 26 0.02 -12.99 19.80
N VAL A 27 -0.31 -12.77 18.52
CA VAL A 27 0.58 -13.02 17.37
C VAL A 27 1.53 -11.86 17.06
N SER A 28 1.32 -10.67 17.65
CA SER A 28 2.19 -9.51 17.52
C SER A 28 2.72 -9.05 18.88
N SER A 29 3.83 -8.32 18.92
CA SER A 29 4.25 -7.57 20.11
C SER A 29 3.39 -6.34 20.39
N CYS A 30 2.36 -6.07 19.56
CA CYS A 30 1.55 -4.85 19.59
C CYS A 30 2.37 -3.57 19.34
N GLU A 31 3.59 -3.66 18.81
CA GLU A 31 4.46 -2.50 18.58
C GLU A 31 4.29 -1.93 17.18
N VAL A 32 4.46 -2.79 16.18
CA VAL A 32 4.16 -2.50 14.78
C VAL A 32 3.65 -3.77 14.10
N SER A 33 2.64 -3.63 13.27
CA SER A 33 2.20 -4.66 12.34
C SER A 33 1.96 -4.01 10.99
N SER A 34 2.09 -4.79 9.92
CA SER A 34 2.04 -4.27 8.56
C SER A 34 1.11 -5.10 7.68
N LYS A 35 0.57 -4.48 6.65
CA LYS A 35 -0.12 -5.20 5.57
C LYS A 35 0.79 -5.35 4.35
N CYS A 36 0.63 -6.46 3.63
CA CYS A 36 1.27 -6.70 2.36
C CYS A 36 0.25 -7.19 1.31
N VAL A 37 0.64 -7.14 0.04
CA VAL A 37 -0.02 -7.86 -1.05
C VAL A 37 0.99 -8.77 -1.71
N GLN A 38 0.52 -9.83 -2.37
CA GLN A 38 1.40 -10.57 -3.25
C GLN A 38 1.88 -9.66 -4.39
N LYS A 39 3.19 -9.70 -4.65
CA LYS A 39 3.78 -9.07 -5.83
C LYS A 39 3.16 -9.63 -7.10
N ALA A 40 2.85 -8.75 -8.05
CA ALA A 40 2.34 -9.12 -9.36
C ALA A 40 3.39 -9.86 -10.18
N ASP A 41 4.65 -9.40 -10.13
CA ASP A 41 5.79 -10.03 -10.77
C ASP A 41 7.12 -9.57 -10.13
N ALA A 42 8.23 -10.18 -10.57
CA ALA A 42 9.56 -9.92 -10.03
C ALA A 42 10.00 -8.44 -10.18
N LYS A 43 9.53 -7.75 -11.22
CA LYS A 43 9.91 -6.37 -11.60
C LYS A 43 9.02 -5.30 -10.95
N GLU A 44 7.96 -5.69 -10.24
CA GLU A 44 7.13 -4.75 -9.49
C GLU A 44 8.00 -3.96 -8.49
N ARG A 45 7.92 -2.63 -8.58
CA ARG A 45 8.74 -1.69 -7.80
C ARG A 45 8.12 -1.45 -6.43
N VAL A 46 8.11 -2.49 -5.61
CA VAL A 46 7.61 -2.47 -4.25
C VAL A 46 8.64 -3.11 -3.32
N GLY A 47 8.87 -2.50 -2.16
CA GLY A 47 9.67 -3.12 -1.11
C GLY A 47 9.04 -4.43 -0.65
N VAL A 48 9.85 -5.38 -0.19
CA VAL A 48 9.38 -6.71 0.23
C VAL A 48 9.64 -6.94 1.70
N PHE A 49 8.66 -7.52 2.40
CA PHE A 49 8.86 -8.06 3.73
C PHE A 49 9.68 -9.35 3.66
N CYS A 50 10.74 -9.44 4.44
CA CYS A 50 11.53 -10.64 4.62
C CYS A 50 12.16 -10.69 6.02
N GLN A 51 12.85 -11.78 6.34
CA GLN A 51 13.64 -11.91 7.56
C GLN A 51 15.10 -11.57 7.26
N VAL A 52 15.65 -10.60 7.98
CA VAL A 52 17.07 -10.23 7.96
C VAL A 52 17.57 -10.32 9.40
N ASP A 53 18.57 -11.17 9.65
CA ASP A 53 19.11 -11.41 11.00
C ASP A 53 18.05 -11.71 12.08
N SER A 54 17.01 -12.46 11.70
CA SER A 54 15.83 -12.81 12.54
C SER A 54 14.86 -11.67 12.84
N ALA A 55 15.05 -10.50 12.24
CA ALA A 55 14.12 -9.38 12.32
C ALA A 55 13.29 -9.25 11.04
N THR A 56 11.98 -8.99 11.22
CA THR A 56 11.11 -8.65 10.09
C THR A 56 11.54 -7.31 9.53
N THR A 57 11.86 -7.27 8.24
CA THR A 57 12.45 -6.09 7.59
C THR A 57 11.78 -5.87 6.25
N VAL A 58 11.63 -4.60 5.85
CA VAL A 58 11.27 -4.25 4.46
C VAL A 58 12.57 -3.95 3.72
N VAL A 59 12.88 -4.75 2.71
CA VAL A 59 13.98 -4.46 1.78
C VAL A 59 13.40 -3.74 0.57
N GLU A 60 13.86 -2.51 0.33
CA GLU A 60 13.40 -1.73 -0.80
C GLU A 60 13.77 -2.37 -2.14
N TYR A 61 12.95 -2.13 -3.16
CA TYR A 61 13.14 -2.77 -4.47
C TYR A 61 14.47 -2.38 -5.12
N SER A 62 15.01 -1.20 -4.80
CA SER A 62 16.32 -0.74 -5.29
C SER A 62 17.48 -1.46 -4.63
N ASP A 63 17.25 -2.01 -3.44
CA ASP A 63 18.28 -2.60 -2.58
C ASP A 63 18.18 -4.14 -2.57
N LEU A 64 17.09 -4.71 -3.11
CA LEU A 64 16.91 -6.15 -3.30
C LEU A 64 17.70 -6.64 -4.52
N PRO A 65 18.68 -7.53 -4.36
CA PRO A 65 19.41 -8.11 -5.48
C PRO A 65 18.48 -8.86 -6.46
N VAL A 66 18.78 -8.77 -7.76
CA VAL A 66 17.98 -9.39 -8.82
C VAL A 66 17.79 -10.89 -8.60
N GLU A 67 18.84 -11.58 -8.13
CA GLU A 67 18.81 -13.00 -7.82
C GLU A 67 17.67 -13.36 -6.86
N PHE A 68 17.50 -12.59 -5.77
CA PHE A 68 16.40 -12.76 -4.82
C PHE A 68 15.06 -12.28 -5.39
N ALA A 69 15.05 -11.18 -6.14
CA ALA A 69 13.82 -10.64 -6.74
C ALA A 69 13.16 -11.61 -7.73
N THR A 70 13.94 -12.45 -8.40
CA THR A 70 13.46 -13.46 -9.36
C THR A 70 13.37 -14.87 -8.79
N GLN A 71 13.74 -15.08 -7.54
CA GLN A 71 13.79 -16.41 -6.94
C GLN A 71 12.38 -16.98 -6.74
N THR A 72 12.18 -18.22 -7.19
CA THR A 72 10.90 -18.93 -7.07
C THR A 72 11.02 -20.22 -6.26
N ASP A 73 9.90 -20.68 -5.72
CA ASP A 73 9.76 -22.04 -5.21
C ASP A 73 9.61 -23.07 -6.34
N GLU A 74 9.40 -24.34 -5.98
CA GLU A 74 9.21 -25.46 -6.90
C GLU A 74 7.96 -25.33 -7.78
N GLN A 75 7.01 -24.47 -7.40
CA GLN A 75 5.75 -24.23 -8.10
C GLN A 75 5.84 -22.99 -9.01
N GLY A 76 7.00 -22.32 -9.04
CA GLY A 76 7.21 -21.10 -9.81
C GLY A 76 6.67 -19.83 -9.14
N LYS A 77 6.27 -19.88 -7.86
CA LYS A 77 5.84 -18.70 -7.10
C LYS A 77 7.06 -17.98 -6.55
N LEU A 78 7.06 -16.65 -6.61
CA LEU A 78 8.13 -15.83 -6.04
C LEU A 78 8.29 -16.09 -4.54
N LEU A 79 9.52 -16.33 -4.08
CA LEU A 79 9.81 -16.49 -2.65
C LEU A 79 9.70 -15.15 -1.90
N PHE A 80 10.18 -14.07 -2.52
CA PHE A 80 10.09 -12.71 -1.99
C PHE A 80 8.86 -12.00 -2.56
N SER A 81 7.67 -12.51 -2.23
CA SER A 81 6.39 -12.03 -2.78
C SER A 81 5.62 -11.07 -1.89
N ALA A 82 5.99 -10.90 -0.63
CA ALA A 82 5.24 -10.07 0.33
C ALA A 82 5.52 -8.57 0.11
N GLY A 83 4.86 -7.97 -0.88
CA GLY A 83 5.03 -6.56 -1.25
C GLY A 83 4.42 -5.62 -0.23
N SER A 84 5.23 -4.69 0.28
CA SER A 84 4.80 -3.67 1.24
C SER A 84 3.90 -2.63 0.59
N ILE A 85 2.68 -2.50 1.09
CA ILE A 85 1.74 -1.44 0.68
C ILE A 85 1.76 -0.24 1.64
N ALA A 86 2.77 -0.18 2.51
CA ALA A 86 3.00 0.90 3.48
C ALA A 86 1.77 1.25 4.35
N ILE A 87 1.04 0.21 4.78
CA ILE A 87 -0.03 0.31 5.78
C ILE A 87 0.46 -0.36 7.05
N HIS A 88 0.42 0.38 8.16
CA HIS A 88 0.92 -0.09 9.46
C HIS A 88 -0.07 0.22 10.59
N MET A 89 -0.15 -0.67 11.58
CA MET A 89 -0.70 -0.38 12.88
C MET A 89 0.45 -0.23 13.86
N ILE A 90 0.52 0.89 14.58
CA ILE A 90 1.69 1.27 15.39
C ILE A 90 1.26 1.62 16.82
N SER A 91 1.93 1.09 17.83
CA SER A 91 1.78 1.55 19.20
C SER A 91 2.40 2.93 19.40
N ILE A 92 1.68 3.81 20.11
CA ILE A 92 2.17 5.16 20.42
C ILE A 92 3.43 5.08 21.29
N ASN A 93 3.46 4.16 22.25
CA ASN A 93 4.62 3.95 23.14
C ASN A 93 5.84 3.44 22.36
N PHE A 94 5.61 2.57 21.37
CA PHE A 94 6.68 2.10 20.48
C PHE A 94 7.22 3.26 19.64
N LEU A 95 6.34 4.03 19.01
CA LEU A 95 6.72 5.17 18.18
C LEU A 95 7.56 6.20 18.96
N GLN A 96 7.19 6.51 20.20
CA GLN A 96 7.94 7.40 21.08
C GLN A 96 9.36 6.89 21.38
N ARG A 97 9.59 5.58 21.40
CA ARG A 97 10.92 4.99 21.62
C ARG A 97 11.81 5.05 20.38
N VAL A 98 11.23 4.91 19.18
CA VAL A 98 12.00 4.71 17.94
C VAL A 98 12.16 5.97 17.10
N ALA A 99 11.30 6.97 17.26
CA ALA A 99 11.25 8.15 16.39
C ALA A 99 12.60 8.89 16.25
N ASP A 100 13.39 8.96 17.33
CA ASP A 100 14.67 9.68 17.34
C ASP A 100 15.83 8.86 16.74
N VAL A 101 15.72 7.52 16.75
CA VAL A 101 16.80 6.61 16.32
C VAL A 101 16.62 6.08 14.89
N MET A 102 15.59 6.53 14.16
CA MET A 102 15.38 6.15 12.77
C MET A 102 16.55 6.54 11.86
N PRO A 103 17.01 5.62 10.98
CA PRO A 103 18.15 5.86 10.11
C PRO A 103 17.84 6.90 9.03
N TRP A 104 18.88 7.61 8.59
CA TRP A 104 18.80 8.52 7.45
C TRP A 104 19.24 7.83 6.17
N HIS A 105 18.39 7.88 5.16
CA HIS A 105 18.68 7.47 3.80
C HIS A 105 19.09 8.67 2.97
N ARG A 106 20.14 8.52 2.16
CA ARG A 106 20.69 9.60 1.34
C ARG A 106 20.47 9.29 -0.14
N ALA A 107 19.77 10.18 -0.84
CA ALA A 107 19.60 10.12 -2.28
C ALA A 107 20.33 11.28 -2.98
N HIS A 108 21.15 10.99 -4.00
CA HIS A 108 21.81 11.99 -4.81
C HIS A 108 20.87 12.41 -5.96
N LYS A 109 20.43 13.67 -6.00
CA LYS A 109 19.37 14.16 -6.90
C LYS A 109 19.86 15.34 -7.75
N LYS A 110 19.25 15.48 -8.92
CA LYS A 110 19.32 16.67 -9.77
C LYS A 110 18.31 17.68 -9.24
N VAL A 111 18.77 18.78 -8.67
CA VAL A 111 17.93 19.81 -8.05
C VAL A 111 18.19 21.14 -8.74
N SER A 112 17.16 21.66 -9.41
CA SER A 112 17.22 23.01 -9.99
C SER A 112 17.47 24.03 -8.89
N HIS A 113 18.40 24.95 -9.13
CA HIS A 113 18.81 25.97 -8.17
C HIS A 113 19.02 27.31 -8.87
N ILE A 114 19.22 28.36 -8.09
CA ILE A 114 19.61 29.69 -8.59
C ILE A 114 21.13 29.81 -8.48
N HIS A 115 21.79 30.17 -9.58
CA HIS A 115 23.22 30.44 -9.58
C HIS A 115 23.48 31.75 -8.81
N LEU A 116 24.29 31.68 -7.74
CA LEU A 116 24.40 32.78 -6.78
C LEU A 116 25.01 34.07 -7.37
N GLU A 117 25.89 33.95 -8.36
CA GLU A 117 26.55 35.11 -8.95
C GLU A 117 25.74 35.76 -10.07
N THR A 118 25.01 34.96 -10.85
CA THR A 118 24.30 35.45 -12.05
C THR A 118 22.81 35.65 -11.80
N GLY A 119 22.26 35.06 -10.72
CA GLY A 119 20.83 35.05 -10.43
C GLY A 119 20.01 34.16 -11.35
N GLU A 120 20.64 33.40 -12.25
CA GLU A 120 19.94 32.58 -13.25
C GLU A 120 19.50 31.23 -12.69
N ARG A 121 18.37 30.71 -13.19
CA ARG A 121 17.90 29.37 -12.85
C ARG A 121 18.68 28.32 -13.64
N VAL A 122 19.31 27.40 -12.92
CA VAL A 122 20.08 26.29 -13.50
C VAL A 122 19.30 24.99 -13.38
N SER A 123 19.20 24.24 -14.49
CA SER A 123 18.75 22.86 -14.50
C SER A 123 19.96 21.94 -14.69
N PRO A 124 20.47 21.30 -13.62
CA PRO A 124 21.73 20.58 -13.66
C PRO A 124 21.64 19.29 -14.49
N GLN A 125 22.71 18.96 -15.22
CA GLN A 125 22.80 17.74 -16.02
C GLN A 125 23.20 16.52 -15.18
N GLU A 126 23.92 16.73 -14.08
CA GLU A 126 24.31 15.70 -13.12
C GLU A 126 23.72 15.98 -11.74
N PRO A 127 23.55 14.96 -10.87
CA PRO A 127 23.13 15.17 -9.50
C PRO A 127 24.07 16.16 -8.78
N ASN A 128 23.48 17.11 -8.06
CA ASN A 128 24.17 18.24 -7.44
C ASN A 128 23.76 18.49 -5.98
N ALA A 129 22.83 17.68 -5.44
CA ALA A 129 22.34 17.82 -4.08
C ALA A 129 22.01 16.46 -3.45
N TYR A 130 22.23 16.35 -2.15
CA TYR A 130 21.80 15.20 -1.36
C TYR A 130 20.46 15.49 -0.69
N LYS A 131 19.49 14.61 -0.90
CA LYS A 131 18.23 14.55 -0.17
C LYS A 131 18.36 13.52 0.94
N TYR A 132 18.03 13.90 2.17
CA TYR A 132 17.98 13.01 3.32
C TYR A 132 16.53 12.69 3.65
N GLU A 133 16.22 11.41 3.80
CA GLU A 133 14.87 10.91 4.09
C GLU A 133 14.94 9.85 5.18
N ARG A 134 13.84 9.62 5.89
CA ARG A 134 13.67 8.46 6.76
C ARG A 134 12.48 7.67 6.25
N PHE A 135 12.54 6.35 6.29
CA PHE A 135 11.43 5.53 5.84
C PHE A 135 10.64 5.00 7.02
N VAL A 136 9.31 5.10 6.94
CA VAL A 136 8.42 4.67 8.03
C VAL A 136 8.61 3.18 8.37
N PHE A 137 8.94 2.35 7.38
CA PHE A 137 9.13 0.92 7.57
C PHE A 137 10.46 0.56 8.24
N ASP A 138 11.40 1.50 8.42
CA ASP A 138 12.65 1.25 9.14
C ASP A 138 12.41 0.96 10.64
N ILE A 139 11.21 1.27 11.16
CA ILE A 139 10.82 0.93 12.52
C ILE A 139 10.44 -0.56 12.67
N VAL A 140 10.08 -1.25 11.57
CA VAL A 140 9.62 -2.64 11.61
C VAL A 140 10.65 -3.59 12.24
N PRO A 141 11.95 -3.56 11.86
CA PRO A 141 12.97 -4.39 12.51
C PRO A 141 13.29 -3.98 13.94
N MET A 142 12.81 -2.83 14.42
CA MET A 142 13.04 -2.35 15.80
C MET A 142 12.00 -2.90 16.80
N ALA A 143 10.96 -3.58 16.30
CA ALA A 143 9.96 -4.23 17.15
C ALA A 143 10.37 -5.64 17.56
N ASP A 144 9.93 -6.08 18.74
CA ASP A 144 10.17 -7.42 19.26
C ASP A 144 9.54 -8.49 18.36
N ARG A 145 8.27 -8.30 17.96
CA ARG A 145 7.56 -9.21 17.04
C ARG A 145 6.60 -8.44 16.12
N SER A 146 6.95 -8.33 14.86
CA SER A 146 6.09 -7.72 13.84
C SER A 146 5.24 -8.76 13.11
N LEU A 147 3.93 -8.52 13.07
CA LEU A 147 3.00 -9.28 12.23
C LEU A 147 2.94 -8.65 10.83
N VAL A 148 2.98 -9.48 9.79
CA VAL A 148 2.71 -9.09 8.40
C VAL A 148 1.46 -9.81 7.91
N VAL A 149 0.42 -9.07 7.54
CA VAL A 149 -0.87 -9.61 7.11
C VAL A 149 -0.99 -9.47 5.59
N GLU A 150 -1.08 -10.60 4.89
CA GLU A 150 -1.38 -10.61 3.46
C GLU A 150 -2.84 -10.22 3.23
N THR A 151 -3.07 -9.28 2.30
CA THR A 151 -4.40 -8.84 1.88
C THR A 151 -4.64 -9.14 0.42
N LYS A 152 -5.91 -9.10 0.01
CA LYS A 152 -6.30 -9.16 -1.41
C LYS A 152 -6.03 -7.81 -2.08
N ARG A 153 -5.19 -7.82 -3.12
CA ARG A 153 -4.84 -6.62 -3.89
C ARG A 153 -6.09 -5.92 -4.42
N GLU A 154 -7.02 -6.68 -4.97
CA GLU A 154 -8.27 -6.19 -5.54
C GLU A 154 -9.24 -5.59 -4.50
N GLU A 155 -8.99 -5.79 -3.20
CA GLU A 155 -9.80 -5.23 -2.12
C GLU A 155 -9.16 -3.98 -1.51
N GLU A 156 -7.84 -3.96 -1.37
CA GLU A 156 -7.13 -2.99 -0.53
C GLU A 156 -6.02 -2.18 -1.22
N PHE A 157 -5.72 -2.41 -2.51
CA PHE A 157 -4.58 -1.75 -3.17
C PHE A 157 -4.87 -1.26 -4.59
N ALA A 158 -5.03 0.07 -4.74
CA ALA A 158 -5.16 0.77 -6.02
C ALA A 158 -4.38 2.09 -6.04
N PRO A 159 -3.04 2.06 -5.96
CA PRO A 159 -2.22 3.25 -5.82
C PRO A 159 -2.32 4.19 -7.03
N ILE A 160 -2.09 5.49 -6.79
CA ILE A 160 -1.97 6.53 -7.80
C ILE A 160 -0.57 7.17 -7.68
N LYS A 161 0.35 6.72 -8.54
CA LYS A 161 1.75 7.15 -8.61
C LYS A 161 2.06 7.96 -9.86
N ASN A 162 1.32 7.74 -10.95
CA ASN A 162 1.58 8.31 -12.27
C ASN A 162 0.36 9.10 -12.78
N ALA A 163 0.60 10.06 -13.68
CA ALA A 163 -0.48 10.82 -14.30
C ALA A 163 -1.35 9.96 -15.24
N GLU A 164 -0.71 9.04 -15.97
CA GLU A 164 -1.33 8.12 -16.94
C GLU A 164 -0.65 6.74 -16.87
N GLY A 165 -1.28 5.72 -17.44
CA GLY A 165 -0.75 4.36 -17.48
C GLY A 165 -0.96 3.59 -16.16
N MET A 166 -0.01 2.71 -15.82
CA MET A 166 -0.04 1.91 -14.58
C MET A 166 -0.04 2.82 -13.35
N ASP A 167 -0.79 2.46 -12.31
CA ASP A 167 -0.92 3.23 -11.06
C ASP A 167 -1.30 4.70 -11.32
N SER A 168 -2.31 4.94 -12.14
CA SER A 168 -2.83 6.27 -12.47
C SER A 168 -4.27 6.46 -12.01
N PRO A 169 -4.86 7.67 -12.06
CA PRO A 169 -6.25 7.88 -11.70
C PRO A 169 -7.22 6.98 -12.48
N SER A 170 -6.92 6.68 -13.76
CA SER A 170 -7.78 5.82 -14.58
C SER A 170 -7.73 4.35 -14.13
N THR A 171 -6.54 3.80 -13.85
CA THR A 171 -6.41 2.43 -13.36
C THR A 171 -6.96 2.29 -11.95
N SER A 172 -6.75 3.30 -11.09
CA SER A 172 -7.30 3.30 -9.73
C SER A 172 -8.84 3.37 -9.74
N LYS A 173 -9.44 4.18 -10.61
CA LYS A 173 -10.90 4.19 -10.81
C LYS A 173 -11.41 2.82 -11.28
N ALA A 174 -10.74 2.20 -12.25
CA ALA A 174 -11.14 0.87 -12.75
C ALA A 174 -11.08 -0.21 -11.65
N LEU A 175 -10.06 -0.19 -10.79
CA LEU A 175 -9.97 -1.11 -9.65
C LEU A 175 -11.07 -0.88 -8.61
N GLN A 176 -11.40 0.38 -8.31
CA GLN A 176 -12.53 0.74 -7.44
C GLN A 176 -13.86 0.24 -7.99
N GLN A 177 -14.13 0.47 -9.28
CA GLN A 177 -15.33 -0.03 -9.95
C GLN A 177 -15.39 -1.56 -9.95
N ALA A 178 -14.28 -2.24 -10.29
CA ALA A 178 -14.21 -3.69 -10.27
C ALA A 178 -14.49 -4.28 -8.87
N ARG A 179 -14.03 -3.62 -7.80
CA ARG A 179 -14.36 -4.00 -6.42
C ARG A 179 -15.85 -3.84 -6.14
N ALA A 180 -16.42 -2.67 -6.46
CA ALA A 180 -17.84 -2.41 -6.24
C ALA A 180 -18.74 -3.37 -7.01
N ILE A 181 -18.46 -3.64 -8.29
CA ILE A 181 -19.19 -4.63 -9.11
C ILE A 181 -19.12 -6.01 -8.46
N ARG A 182 -17.94 -6.45 -8.02
CA ARG A 182 -17.75 -7.76 -7.37
C ARG A 182 -18.57 -7.89 -6.09
N TRP A 183 -18.61 -6.84 -5.26
CA TRP A 183 -19.44 -6.85 -4.06
C TRP A 183 -20.93 -6.94 -4.42
N LEU A 184 -21.43 -6.08 -5.32
CA LEU A 184 -22.84 -6.06 -5.73
C LEU A 184 -23.30 -7.37 -6.37
N ARG A 185 -22.45 -8.02 -7.18
CA ARG A 185 -22.74 -9.32 -7.82
C ARG A 185 -22.93 -10.48 -6.85
N THR A 186 -22.60 -10.29 -5.58
CA THR A 186 -22.92 -11.27 -4.53
C THR A 186 -24.42 -11.25 -4.18
N TYR A 187 -25.13 -10.16 -4.49
CA TYR A 187 -26.51 -9.92 -4.07
C TYR A 187 -27.48 -9.70 -5.23
N ILE A 188 -27.02 -9.06 -6.32
CA ILE A 188 -27.86 -8.61 -7.43
C ILE A 188 -27.17 -8.81 -8.79
N GLU A 189 -27.93 -8.78 -9.87
CA GLU A 189 -27.37 -8.78 -11.22
C GLU A 189 -26.81 -7.40 -11.60
N VAL A 190 -25.60 -7.37 -12.16
CA VAL A 190 -24.92 -6.12 -12.58
C VAL A 190 -24.38 -6.28 -13.98
N HIS A 191 -24.87 -5.44 -14.90
CA HIS A 191 -24.44 -5.43 -16.30
C HIS A 191 -22.92 -5.19 -16.42
N ASP A 192 -22.26 -5.86 -17.37
CA ASP A 192 -20.78 -5.79 -17.52
C ASP A 192 -20.27 -4.39 -17.85
N GLY A 193 -21.08 -3.57 -18.53
CA GLY A 193 -20.75 -2.18 -18.85
C GLY A 193 -21.13 -1.16 -17.77
N ALA A 194 -21.73 -1.59 -16.66
CA ALA A 194 -22.24 -0.69 -15.63
C ALA A 194 -21.09 0.08 -14.95
N GLN A 195 -21.27 1.40 -14.79
CA GLN A 195 -20.42 2.20 -13.91
C GLN A 195 -21.04 2.25 -12.52
N VAL A 196 -20.34 1.69 -11.54
CA VAL A 196 -20.83 1.65 -10.15
C VAL A 196 -19.82 2.25 -9.18
N GLU A 197 -20.35 2.88 -8.15
CA GLU A 197 -19.61 3.37 -7.00
C GLU A 197 -20.44 3.05 -5.75
N ILE A 198 -19.77 2.63 -4.68
CA ILE A 198 -20.39 2.37 -3.39
C ILE A 198 -19.80 3.37 -2.41
N SER A 199 -20.65 4.21 -1.83
CA SER A 199 -20.22 5.17 -0.82
C SER A 199 -19.73 4.43 0.43
N PRO A 200 -18.59 4.84 1.04
CA PRO A 200 -18.14 4.27 2.32
C PRO A 200 -19.13 4.47 3.48
N LEU A 201 -20.09 5.39 3.33
CA LEU A 201 -21.18 5.57 4.30
C LEU A 201 -22.27 4.48 4.17
N THR A 202 -22.38 3.85 3.01
CA THR A 202 -23.31 2.76 2.73
C THR A 202 -22.71 1.42 3.14
N ALA A 203 -21.48 1.16 2.70
CA ALA A 203 -20.78 -0.09 2.94
C ALA A 203 -19.27 0.10 2.97
N SER A 204 -18.65 -0.43 4.02
CA SER A 204 -17.19 -0.50 4.21
C SER A 204 -16.62 -1.87 3.81
N SER A 205 -17.49 -2.87 3.71
CA SER A 205 -17.20 -4.23 3.27
C SER A 205 -18.36 -4.78 2.44
N SER A 206 -18.12 -5.87 1.69
CA SER A 206 -19.19 -6.53 0.92
C SER A 206 -20.36 -6.96 1.81
N ASP A 207 -20.09 -7.42 3.04
CA ASP A 207 -21.11 -7.95 3.95
C ASP A 207 -22.11 -6.87 4.41
N ASP A 208 -21.70 -5.61 4.46
CA ASP A 208 -22.57 -4.49 4.84
C ASP A 208 -23.75 -4.34 3.88
N LEU A 209 -23.57 -4.69 2.60
CA LEU A 209 -24.60 -4.64 1.56
C LEU A 209 -25.79 -5.58 1.83
N ALA A 210 -25.62 -6.61 2.66
CA ALA A 210 -26.72 -7.50 3.04
C ALA A 210 -27.85 -6.77 3.79
N THR A 211 -27.55 -5.60 4.37
CA THR A 211 -28.50 -4.77 5.13
C THR A 211 -29.00 -3.54 4.35
N VAL A 212 -28.49 -3.34 3.14
CA VAL A 212 -28.82 -2.20 2.27
C VAL A 212 -29.98 -2.59 1.35
N GLU A 213 -30.92 -1.68 1.13
CA GLU A 213 -31.97 -1.85 0.12
C GLU A 213 -31.36 -1.65 -1.27
N LEU A 214 -31.12 -2.76 -1.98
CA LEU A 214 -30.53 -2.76 -3.32
C LEU A 214 -31.62 -2.92 -4.40
N PRO A 215 -31.44 -2.33 -5.60
CA PRO A 215 -32.31 -2.62 -6.74
C PRO A 215 -32.17 -4.10 -7.16
N SER A 216 -33.16 -4.65 -7.86
CA SER A 216 -33.09 -6.03 -8.36
C SER A 216 -31.94 -6.27 -9.37
N SER A 217 -31.54 -5.22 -10.08
CA SER A 217 -30.45 -5.24 -11.06
C SER A 217 -29.93 -3.84 -11.35
N ILE A 218 -28.68 -3.74 -11.82
CA ILE A 218 -28.09 -2.51 -12.37
C ILE A 218 -27.82 -2.71 -13.86
N ASP A 219 -28.34 -1.81 -14.68
CA ASP A 219 -28.22 -1.83 -16.14
C ASP A 219 -26.95 -1.10 -16.65
N GLU A 220 -26.84 -0.92 -17.97
CA GLU A 220 -25.69 -0.29 -18.62
C GLU A 220 -25.49 1.19 -18.26
N HIS A 221 -26.52 1.88 -17.75
CA HIS A 221 -26.41 3.28 -17.34
C HIS A 221 -25.71 3.43 -15.97
N GLY A 222 -25.51 2.32 -15.25
CA GLY A 222 -24.81 2.29 -13.98
C GLY A 222 -25.66 2.79 -12.82
N ALA A 223 -25.07 2.78 -11.62
CA ALA A 223 -25.73 3.27 -10.41
C ALA A 223 -24.68 3.76 -9.41
N CYS A 224 -24.98 4.86 -8.72
CA CYS A 224 -24.29 5.22 -7.49
C CYS A 224 -25.08 4.63 -6.32
N VAL A 225 -24.46 3.70 -5.61
CA VAL A 225 -25.04 3.08 -4.41
C VAL A 225 -24.62 3.95 -3.23
N VAL A 226 -25.53 4.84 -2.82
CA VAL A 226 -25.37 5.83 -1.74
C VAL A 226 -25.96 5.31 -0.44
#